data_AF-A0A6M1M5X9-F1
#
_entry.id   AF-A0A6M1M5X9-F1
#
_cell.length_a   1.000
_cell.length_b   1.000
_cell.length_c   1.000
_cell.angle_alpha   90.00
_cell.angle_beta   90.00
_cell.angle_gamma   90.00
#
_symmetry.space_group_name_H-M   'P 1'
#
loop_
_entity.id
_entity.type
_entity.pdbx_description
1 polymer ?
#
loop_
_entity_poly.entity_id
_entity_poly.type
_entity_poly.pdbx_seq_one_letter_code
_entity_poly.pdbx_strand_id
1 'polypeptide(L)'
;MNYTLDFGPVVAGLPDLLKGCAGTLFLAISGMAIALVIGIVGVVLRDSPVRPLRWSVIAFVELIRNTPFLVQIYFVFFALPLVGLRLAPTPTAIIALGLNGGAYAIEIIRGGVQSIHKGQVEAGFALGLNKRDVFRFIVLRPALRAVYPSLTGQFVMLTLTTSIASAIAAYELTSVAKLIENESFRSFEVYGTITILYFLLSWLMMRAFGLVSRRYFSYPVK
;
A
#
# COMPACT_ATOMS: atom_id res chain seq x y z
N MET A 1 -18.63 17.98 34.03
CA MET A 1 -17.35 17.41 33.53
C MET A 1 -16.56 18.56 32.95
N ASN A 2 -15.63 19.15 33.70
CA ASN A 2 -14.78 20.24 33.21
C ASN A 2 -13.50 19.63 32.65
N TYR A 3 -13.56 19.14 31.40
CA TYR A 3 -12.36 18.74 30.68
C TYR A 3 -11.58 19.99 30.30
N THR A 4 -10.34 20.11 30.79
CA THR A 4 -9.44 21.19 30.41
C THR A 4 -8.45 20.66 29.38
N LEU A 5 -8.43 21.32 28.21
CA LEU A 5 -7.51 21.00 27.13
C LEU A 5 -6.08 21.29 27.57
N ASP A 6 -5.21 20.29 27.44
CA ASP A 6 -3.79 20.41 27.76
C ASP A 6 -2.92 19.72 26.71
N PHE A 7 -2.29 20.54 25.87
CA PHE A 7 -1.38 20.07 24.81
C PHE A 7 0.07 19.96 25.27
N GLY A 8 0.39 20.22 26.54
CA GLY A 8 1.75 20.11 27.08
C GLY A 8 2.44 18.78 26.75
N PRO A 9 1.80 17.62 27.01
CA PRO A 9 2.36 16.31 26.68
C PRO A 9 2.58 16.10 25.17
N VAL A 10 1.68 16.62 24.33
CA VAL A 10 1.79 16.52 22.87
C VAL A 10 2.95 17.35 22.35
N VAL A 11 3.12 18.57 22.87
CA VAL A 11 4.22 19.46 22.48
C VAL A 11 5.56 18.86 22.89
N ALA A 12 5.65 18.29 24.10
CA ALA A 12 6.83 17.59 24.56
C ALA A 12 7.14 16.34 23.71
N GLY A 13 6.12 15.56 23.33
CA GLY A 13 6.23 14.37 22.50
C GLY A 13 6.31 14.62 21.00
N LEU A 14 6.22 15.87 20.54
CA LEU A 14 6.20 16.22 19.12
C LEU A 14 7.42 15.70 18.34
N PRO A 15 8.66 15.75 18.86
CA PRO A 15 9.81 15.19 18.17
C PRO A 15 9.67 13.67 17.93
N ASP A 16 9.09 12.94 18.87
CA ASP A 16 8.89 11.50 18.75
C ASP A 16 7.73 11.16 17.82
N LEU A 17 6.66 11.97 17.82
CA LEU A 17 5.59 11.87 16.81
C LEU A 17 6.14 12.07 15.40
N LEU A 18 7.04 13.04 15.19
CA LEU A 18 7.70 13.24 13.90
C LEU A 18 8.58 12.05 13.48
N LYS A 19 9.29 11.41 14.42
CA LYS A 19 9.99 10.15 14.14
C LYS A 19 8.99 9.01 13.85
N GLY A 20 7.85 9.01 14.53
CA GLY A 20 6.72 8.11 14.25
C GLY A 20 6.21 8.25 12.82
N CYS A 21 6.08 9.48 12.30
CA CYS A 21 5.76 9.73 10.89
C CYS A 21 6.79 9.11 9.95
N ALA A 22 8.09 9.19 10.27
CA ALA A 22 9.13 8.52 9.49
C ALA A 22 9.00 6.99 9.55
N GLY A 23 8.64 6.43 10.71
CA GLY A 23 8.30 5.01 10.87
C GLY A 23 7.12 4.56 10.00
N THR A 24 6.04 5.35 10.00
CA THR A 24 4.87 5.15 9.12
C THR A 24 5.28 5.14 7.65
N LEU A 25 6.06 6.12 7.20
CA LEU A 25 6.55 6.18 5.82
C LEU A 25 7.48 5.00 5.49
N PHE A 26 8.34 4.60 6.41
CA PHE A 26 9.23 3.46 6.24
C PHE A 26 8.45 2.15 6.06
N LEU A 27 7.44 1.90 6.89
CA LEU A 27 6.53 0.75 6.74
C LEU A 27 5.78 0.81 5.41
N ALA A 28 5.24 1.98 5.04
CA ALA A 28 4.47 2.15 3.82
C ALA A 28 5.31 1.93 2.56
N ILE A 29 6.51 2.51 2.50
CA ILE A 29 7.44 2.35 1.37
C ILE A 29 7.89 0.89 1.25
N SER A 30 8.30 0.27 2.36
CA SER A 30 8.78 -1.12 2.36
C SER A 30 7.66 -2.10 1.99
N GLY A 31 6.48 -1.92 2.58
CA GLY A 31 5.28 -2.71 2.26
C GLY A 31 4.87 -2.52 0.80
N MET A 32 4.86 -1.29 0.29
CA MET A 32 4.54 -1.03 -1.11
C MET A 32 5.56 -1.63 -2.07
N ALA A 33 6.85 -1.61 -1.74
CA ALA A 33 7.89 -2.24 -2.57
C ALA A 33 7.60 -3.74 -2.74
N ILE A 34 7.28 -4.44 -1.65
CA ILE A 34 6.87 -5.85 -1.68
C ILE A 34 5.56 -6.02 -2.46
N ALA A 35 4.58 -5.15 -2.23
CA ALA A 35 3.29 -5.17 -2.91
C ALA A 35 3.42 -5.04 -4.43
N LEU A 36 4.32 -4.17 -4.92
CA LEU A 36 4.59 -4.01 -6.35
C LEU A 36 5.23 -5.26 -6.96
N VAL A 37 6.19 -5.88 -6.27
CA VAL A 37 6.79 -7.14 -6.70
C VAL A 37 5.73 -8.24 -6.80
N ILE A 38 4.91 -8.40 -5.75
CA ILE A 38 3.79 -9.36 -5.73
C ILE A 38 2.76 -9.01 -6.82
N GLY A 39 2.48 -7.73 -7.04
CA GLY A 39 1.57 -7.23 -8.08
C GLY A 39 2.00 -7.66 -9.48
N ILE A 40 3.24 -7.37 -9.83
CA ILE A 40 3.81 -7.69 -11.15
C ILE A 40 3.88 -9.20 -11.35
N VAL A 41 4.45 -9.93 -10.40
CA VAL A 41 4.59 -11.39 -10.49
C VAL A 41 3.21 -12.06 -10.51
N GLY A 42 2.29 -11.60 -9.67
CA GLY A 42 0.94 -12.15 -9.56
C GLY A 42 0.11 -11.98 -10.83
N VAL A 43 0.21 -10.84 -11.53
CA VAL A 43 -0.45 -10.67 -12.84
C VAL A 43 0.10 -11.64 -13.86
N VAL A 44 1.43 -11.78 -13.96
CA VAL A 44 2.08 -12.72 -14.89
C VAL A 44 1.65 -14.17 -14.60
N LEU A 45 1.62 -14.57 -13.33
CA LEU A 45 1.22 -15.92 -12.93
C LEU A 45 -0.28 -16.17 -13.16
N ARG A 46 -1.12 -15.15 -13.02
CA ARG A 46 -2.57 -15.26 -13.24
C ARG A 46 -2.93 -15.40 -14.71
N ASP A 47 -2.17 -14.76 -15.60
CA ASP A 47 -2.33 -14.88 -17.05
C ASP A 47 -1.68 -16.16 -17.63
N SER A 48 -1.02 -16.95 -16.78
CA SER A 48 -0.41 -18.22 -17.18
C SER A 48 -1.46 -19.24 -17.67
N PRO A 49 -1.16 -20.04 -18.71
CA PRO A 49 -2.02 -21.14 -19.14
C PRO A 49 -2.13 -22.28 -18.11
N VAL A 50 -1.20 -22.32 -17.14
CA VAL A 50 -1.14 -23.36 -16.10
C VAL A 50 -2.23 -23.11 -15.05
N ARG A 51 -3.30 -23.91 -15.10
CA ARG A 51 -4.48 -23.74 -14.24
C ARG A 51 -4.14 -23.66 -12.74
N PRO A 52 -3.29 -24.53 -12.16
CA PRO A 52 -2.95 -24.44 -10.73
C PRO A 52 -2.36 -23.09 -10.33
N LEU A 53 -1.39 -22.56 -11.09
CA LEU A 53 -0.76 -21.26 -10.81
C LEU A 53 -1.79 -20.13 -10.82
N ARG A 54 -2.66 -20.12 -11.82
CA ARG A 54 -3.73 -19.13 -11.93
C ARG A 54 -4.69 -19.20 -10.73
N TRP A 55 -5.12 -20.40 -10.35
CA TRP A 55 -6.01 -20.59 -9.21
C TRP A 55 -5.36 -20.21 -7.87
N SER A 56 -4.07 -20.49 -7.69
CA SER A 56 -3.33 -20.06 -6.48
C SER A 56 -3.32 -18.54 -6.33
N VAL A 57 -3.12 -17.79 -7.42
CA VAL A 57 -3.19 -16.32 -7.38
C VAL A 57 -4.60 -15.82 -7.11
N ILE A 58 -5.62 -16.41 -7.75
CA ILE A 58 -7.02 -16.04 -7.51
C ILE A 58 -7.40 -16.27 -6.04
N ALA A 59 -7.08 -17.44 -5.49
CA ALA A 59 -7.34 -17.77 -4.09
C ALA A 59 -6.60 -16.84 -3.14
N PHE A 60 -5.33 -16.51 -3.41
CA PHE A 60 -4.58 -15.52 -2.64
C PHE A 60 -5.26 -14.15 -2.63
N VAL A 61 -5.66 -13.65 -3.82
CA VAL A 61 -6.33 -12.35 -3.94
C VAL A 61 -7.68 -12.35 -3.22
N GLU A 62 -8.48 -13.40 -3.40
CA GLU A 62 -9.78 -13.54 -2.73
C GLU A 62 -9.65 -13.61 -1.22
N LEU A 63 -8.72 -14.42 -0.70
CA LEU A 63 -8.49 -14.54 0.73
C LEU A 63 -8.07 -13.21 1.33
N ILE A 64 -7.09 -12.54 0.73
CA ILE A 64 -6.52 -11.30 1.28
C ILE A 64 -7.51 -10.13 1.18
N ARG A 65 -8.26 -10.01 0.09
CA ARG A 65 -9.20 -8.89 -0.08
C ARG A 65 -10.51 -9.08 0.70
N ASN A 66 -10.88 -10.32 1.02
CA ASN A 66 -12.10 -10.65 1.77
C ASN A 66 -11.86 -10.91 3.27
N THR A 67 -10.66 -10.66 3.78
CA THR A 67 -10.36 -10.78 5.22
C THR A 67 -9.81 -9.47 5.79
N PRO A 68 -10.19 -9.08 7.03
CA PRO A 68 -9.70 -7.84 7.63
C PRO A 68 -8.18 -7.85 7.83
N PHE A 69 -7.52 -6.73 7.51
CA PHE A 69 -6.07 -6.59 7.66
C PHE A 69 -5.58 -6.82 9.10
N LEU A 70 -6.34 -6.36 10.10
CA LEU A 70 -6.00 -6.59 11.52
C LEU A 70 -5.90 -8.09 11.84
N VAL A 71 -6.80 -8.92 11.29
CA VAL A 71 -6.75 -10.37 11.49
C VAL A 71 -5.56 -10.97 10.75
N GLN A 72 -5.26 -10.50 9.54
CA GLN A 72 -4.10 -10.96 8.76
C GLN A 72 -2.78 -10.68 9.47
N ILE A 73 -2.58 -9.47 10.00
CA ILE A 73 -1.31 -9.13 10.66
C ILE A 73 -1.13 -9.93 11.96
N TYR A 74 -2.20 -10.17 12.73
CA TYR A 74 -2.16 -11.08 13.88
C TYR A 74 -1.85 -12.51 13.48
N PHE A 75 -2.48 -13.01 12.41
CA PHE A 75 -2.20 -14.35 11.92
C PHE A 75 -0.73 -14.49 11.54
N VAL A 76 -0.18 -13.55 10.76
CA VAL A 76 1.25 -13.58 10.38
C VAL A 76 2.14 -13.48 11.62
N PHE A 77 1.86 -12.57 12.56
CA PHE A 77 2.69 -12.36 13.75
C PHE A 77 2.70 -13.55 14.72
N PHE A 78 1.55 -14.18 14.96
CA PHE A 78 1.44 -15.31 15.90
C PHE A 78 1.67 -16.68 15.24
N ALA A 79 1.44 -16.84 13.94
CA ALA A 79 1.64 -18.12 13.26
C ALA A 79 3.10 -18.34 12.82
N LEU A 80 3.84 -17.31 12.43
CA LEU A 80 5.26 -17.45 12.01
C LEU A 80 6.14 -18.15 13.07
N PRO A 81 6.01 -17.82 14.37
CA PRO A 81 6.77 -18.50 15.41
C PRO A 81 6.49 -20.01 15.50
N LEU A 82 5.29 -20.47 15.12
CA LEU A 82 4.92 -21.90 15.13
C LEU A 82 5.69 -22.71 14.08
N VAL A 83 6.14 -22.05 13.00
CA VAL A 83 6.98 -22.67 11.96
C VAL A 83 8.47 -22.38 12.17
N GLY A 84 8.86 -21.89 13.35
CA GLY A 84 10.25 -21.63 13.74
C GLY A 84 10.80 -20.26 13.32
N LEU A 85 9.98 -19.40 12.71
CA LEU A 85 10.40 -18.06 12.27
C LEU A 85 9.94 -17.00 13.28
N ARG A 86 10.87 -16.44 14.06
CA ARG A 86 10.58 -15.34 14.98
C ARG A 86 11.05 -14.02 14.39
N LEU A 87 10.11 -13.21 13.93
CA LEU A 87 10.38 -11.88 13.41
C LEU A 87 9.98 -10.82 14.42
N ALA A 88 10.73 -9.71 14.47
CA ALA A 88 10.32 -8.54 15.22
C ALA A 88 9.02 -7.94 14.65
N PRO A 89 8.28 -7.12 15.43
CA PRO A 89 7.04 -6.50 14.98
C PRO A 89 7.13 -5.73 13.66
N THR A 90 8.14 -4.88 13.52
CA THR A 90 8.34 -4.04 12.32
C THR A 90 8.51 -4.86 11.02
N PRO A 91 9.45 -5.82 10.91
CA PRO A 91 9.56 -6.64 9.69
C PRO A 91 8.31 -7.51 9.46
N THR A 92 7.64 -7.96 10.52
CA THR A 92 6.37 -8.69 10.38
C THR A 92 5.28 -7.81 9.77
N ALA A 93 5.16 -6.57 10.23
CA ALA A 93 4.24 -5.59 9.67
C ALA A 93 4.55 -5.30 8.19
N ILE A 94 5.83 -5.16 7.82
CA ILE A 94 6.24 -4.95 6.42
C ILE A 94 5.77 -6.10 5.53
N ILE A 95 5.96 -7.35 5.97
CA ILE A 95 5.51 -8.54 5.22
C ILE A 95 3.99 -8.55 5.12
N ALA A 96 3.27 -8.35 6.22
CA ALA A 96 1.81 -8.34 6.22
C ALA A 96 1.24 -7.24 5.31
N LEU A 97 1.77 -6.02 5.40
CA LEU A 97 1.42 -4.90 4.52
C LEU A 97 1.73 -5.21 3.06
N GLY A 98 2.89 -5.83 2.78
CA GLY A 98 3.29 -6.24 1.44
C GLY A 98 2.35 -7.29 0.83
N LEU A 99 1.94 -8.30 1.61
CA LEU A 99 0.96 -9.29 1.19
C LEU A 99 -0.41 -8.65 0.92
N ASN A 100 -0.88 -7.80 1.84
CA ASN A 100 -2.14 -7.09 1.70
C ASN A 100 -2.13 -6.20 0.46
N GLY A 101 -1.18 -5.27 0.39
CA GLY A 101 -0.99 -4.38 -0.75
C GLY A 101 -0.76 -5.12 -2.06
N GLY A 102 -0.07 -6.27 -2.02
CA GLY A 102 0.20 -7.10 -3.20
C GLY A 102 -1.06 -7.64 -3.84
N ALA A 103 -2.02 -8.13 -3.05
CA ALA A 103 -3.31 -8.60 -3.57
C ALA A 103 -4.09 -7.47 -4.27
N TYR A 104 -4.09 -6.25 -3.70
CA TYR A 104 -4.70 -5.09 -4.36
C TYR A 104 -3.92 -4.67 -5.60
N ALA A 105 -2.59 -4.70 -5.56
CA ALA A 105 -1.73 -4.35 -6.71
C ALA A 105 -1.95 -5.30 -7.90
N ILE A 106 -2.16 -6.60 -7.67
CA ILE A 106 -2.48 -7.58 -8.73
C ILE A 106 -3.74 -7.14 -9.48
N GLU A 107 -4.79 -6.75 -8.75
CA GLU A 107 -6.07 -6.35 -9.35
C GLU A 107 -6.00 -5.01 -10.05
N ILE A 108 -5.28 -4.05 -9.47
CA ILE A 108 -5.03 -2.74 -10.06
C ILE A 108 -4.25 -2.87 -11.38
N ILE A 109 -3.15 -3.62 -11.38
CA ILE A 109 -2.32 -3.83 -12.57
C ILE A 109 -3.11 -4.61 -13.63
N ARG A 110 -3.81 -5.69 -13.23
CA ARG A 110 -4.66 -6.46 -14.15
C ARG A 110 -5.74 -5.58 -14.80
N GLY A 111 -6.43 -4.77 -14.00
CA GLY A 111 -7.48 -3.88 -14.49
C GLY A 111 -6.97 -2.89 -15.53
N GLY A 112 -5.77 -2.32 -15.34
CA GLY A 112 -5.18 -1.41 -16.32
C GLY A 112 -4.59 -2.10 -17.56
N VAL A 113 -4.19 -3.36 -17.50
CA VAL A 113 -3.86 -4.15 -18.70
C VAL A 113 -5.13 -4.49 -19.49
N GLN A 114 -6.21 -4.86 -18.79
CA GLN A 114 -7.49 -5.21 -19.41
C GLN A 114 -8.25 -4.02 -19.99
N SER A 115 -7.94 -2.78 -19.58
CA SER A 115 -8.53 -1.58 -20.17
C SER A 115 -8.06 -1.27 -21.60
N ILE A 116 -7.04 -1.96 -22.09
CA ILE A 116 -6.51 -1.75 -23.45
C ILE A 116 -7.39 -2.50 -24.46
N HIS A 117 -7.94 -1.77 -25.43
CA HIS A 117 -8.81 -2.35 -26.47
C HIS A 117 -8.05 -3.38 -27.31
N LYS A 118 -8.64 -4.57 -27.48
CA LYS A 118 -8.05 -5.65 -28.30
C LYS A 118 -7.73 -5.21 -29.73
N GLY A 119 -8.56 -4.33 -30.32
CA GLY A 119 -8.31 -3.76 -31.65
C GLY A 119 -7.00 -2.99 -31.77
N GLN A 120 -6.50 -2.36 -30.69
CA GLN A 120 -5.18 -1.71 -30.71
C GLN A 120 -4.05 -2.74 -30.84
N VAL A 121 -4.18 -3.87 -30.14
CA VAL A 121 -3.23 -4.98 -30.17
C VAL A 121 -3.27 -5.67 -31.55
N GLU A 122 -4.46 -5.92 -32.09
CA GLU A 122 -4.67 -6.50 -33.42
C GLU A 122 -4.13 -5.58 -34.54
N ALA A 123 -4.35 -4.26 -34.45
CA ALA A 123 -3.78 -3.30 -35.38
C ALA A 123 -2.25 -3.29 -35.35
N GLY A 124 -1.65 -3.42 -34.16
CA GLY A 124 -0.19 -3.55 -34.03
C GLY A 124 0.34 -4.77 -34.78
N PHE A 125 -0.32 -5.92 -34.66
CA PHE A 125 0.05 -7.12 -35.42
C PHE A 125 -0.21 -6.95 -36.93
N ALA A 126 -1.29 -6.29 -37.34
CA ALA A 126 -1.59 -6.00 -38.74
C ALA A 126 -0.54 -5.09 -39.40
N LEU A 127 0.08 -4.20 -38.62
CA LEU A 127 1.20 -3.35 -39.05
C LEU A 127 2.56 -4.07 -39.05
N GLY A 128 2.59 -5.38 -38.78
CA GLY A 128 3.81 -6.19 -38.80
C GLY A 128 4.69 -6.04 -37.56
N LEU A 129 4.20 -5.41 -36.48
CA LEU A 129 4.96 -5.32 -35.24
C LEU A 129 5.10 -6.69 -34.59
N ASN A 130 6.30 -6.98 -34.07
CA ASN A 130 6.51 -8.20 -33.30
C ASN A 130 5.83 -8.11 -31.92
N LYS A 131 5.65 -9.25 -31.24
CA LYS A 131 4.99 -9.32 -29.92
C LYS A 131 5.61 -8.40 -28.87
N ARG A 132 6.92 -8.17 -28.91
CA ARG A 132 7.63 -7.32 -27.94
C ARG A 132 7.32 -5.85 -28.17
N ASP A 133 7.26 -5.43 -29.43
CA ASP A 133 6.94 -4.05 -29.81
C ASP A 133 5.47 -3.73 -29.53
N VAL A 134 4.56 -4.65 -29.85
CA VAL A 134 3.14 -4.52 -29.49
C VAL A 134 3.00 -4.37 -27.97
N PHE A 135 3.64 -5.23 -27.18
CA PHE A 135 3.59 -5.11 -25.71
C PHE A 135 4.19 -3.78 -25.23
N ARG A 136 5.39 -3.41 -25.69
CA ARG A 136 6.12 -2.23 -25.18
C ARG A 136 5.46 -0.90 -25.56
N PHE A 137 4.97 -0.78 -26.80
CA PHE A 137 4.47 0.49 -27.32
C PHE A 137 2.95 0.64 -27.24
N ILE A 138 2.20 -0.46 -27.41
CA ILE A 138 0.73 -0.41 -27.48
C ILE A 138 0.10 -0.75 -26.12
N VAL A 139 0.64 -1.73 -25.39
CA VAL A 139 0.03 -2.17 -24.12
C VAL A 139 0.65 -1.47 -22.90
N LEU A 140 1.98 -1.53 -22.77
CA LEU A 140 2.67 -1.16 -21.53
C LEU A 140 2.50 0.33 -21.19
N ARG A 141 2.71 1.24 -22.16
CA ARG A 141 2.63 2.69 -21.87
C ARG A 141 1.22 3.12 -21.49
N PRO A 142 0.15 2.74 -22.22
CA PRO A 142 -1.21 3.08 -21.82
C PRO A 142 -1.63 2.38 -20.52
N ALA A 143 -1.24 1.12 -20.31
CA ALA A 143 -1.52 0.41 -19.07
C ALA A 143 -0.88 1.11 -17.86
N LEU A 144 0.41 1.48 -17.94
CA LEU A 144 1.07 2.23 -16.85
C LEU A 144 0.33 3.53 -16.50
N ARG A 145 -0.16 4.25 -17.51
CA ARG A 145 -0.97 5.46 -17.30
C ARG A 145 -2.30 5.16 -16.60
N ALA A 146 -2.98 4.08 -16.98
CA ALA A 146 -4.24 3.68 -16.36
C ALA A 146 -4.06 3.20 -14.92
N VAL A 147 -2.98 2.46 -14.66
CA VAL A 147 -2.66 1.84 -13.37
C VAL A 147 -2.14 2.87 -12.34
N TYR A 148 -1.38 3.88 -12.79
CA TYR A 148 -0.68 4.81 -11.89
C TYR A 148 -1.60 5.51 -10.88
N PRO A 149 -2.74 6.15 -11.27
CA PRO A 149 -3.63 6.79 -10.30
C PRO A 149 -4.13 5.82 -9.22
N SER A 150 -4.54 4.61 -9.62
CA SER A 150 -5.00 3.58 -8.69
C SER A 150 -3.89 3.09 -7.75
N LEU A 151 -2.66 2.90 -8.24
CA LEU A 151 -1.53 2.53 -7.39
C LEU A 151 -1.16 3.64 -6.41
N THR A 152 -1.23 4.91 -6.80
CA THR A 152 -0.97 6.02 -5.88
C THR A 152 -2.03 6.11 -4.78
N GLY A 153 -3.31 5.89 -5.12
CA GLY A 153 -4.38 5.76 -4.14
C GLY A 153 -4.16 4.58 -3.21
N GLN A 154 -3.71 3.43 -3.74
CA GLN A 154 -3.36 2.27 -2.93
C GLN A 154 -2.18 2.52 -2.00
N PHE A 155 -1.16 3.27 -2.43
CA PHE A 155 -0.04 3.66 -1.58
C PHE A 155 -0.52 4.49 -0.39
N VAL A 156 -1.35 5.50 -0.64
CA VAL A 156 -1.93 6.35 0.41
C VAL A 156 -2.78 5.51 1.37
N MET A 157 -3.61 4.61 0.82
CA MET A 157 -4.41 3.69 1.63
C MET A 157 -3.52 2.81 2.52
N LEU A 158 -2.47 2.21 1.95
CA LEU A 158 -1.53 1.36 2.67
C LEU A 158 -0.78 2.13 3.77
N THR A 159 -0.49 3.41 3.53
CA THR A 159 0.10 4.32 4.54
C THR A 159 -0.84 4.51 5.73
N LEU A 160 -2.13 4.74 5.49
CA LEU A 160 -3.12 4.83 6.56
C LEU A 160 -3.29 3.49 7.28
N THR A 161 -3.25 2.37 6.54
CA THR A 161 -3.32 1.01 7.07
C THR A 161 -2.15 0.67 8.00
N THR A 162 -0.99 1.33 7.89
CA THR A 162 0.12 1.12 8.83
C THR A 162 -0.25 1.38 10.30
N SER A 163 -1.24 2.24 10.57
CA SER A 163 -1.75 2.50 11.93
C SER A 163 -2.21 1.22 12.64
N ILE A 164 -2.71 0.23 11.89
CA ILE A 164 -3.14 -1.07 12.40
C ILE A 164 -1.95 -1.88 12.92
N ALA A 165 -0.74 -1.66 12.38
CA ALA A 165 0.47 -2.34 12.84
C ALA A 165 0.88 -2.00 14.28
N SER A 166 0.34 -0.90 14.84
CA SER A 166 0.47 -0.59 16.27
C SER A 166 -0.10 -1.68 17.18
N ALA A 167 -1.03 -2.49 16.67
CA ALA A 167 -1.63 -3.59 17.43
C ALA A 167 -0.63 -4.70 17.78
N ILE A 168 0.46 -4.84 17.02
CA ILE A 168 1.56 -5.76 17.31
C ILE A 168 2.82 -5.04 17.80
N ALA A 169 2.69 -3.76 18.19
CA ALA A 169 3.80 -2.89 18.60
C ALA A 169 4.87 -2.66 17.50
N ALA A 170 4.48 -2.63 16.23
CA ALA A 170 5.37 -2.17 15.16
C ALA A 170 5.60 -0.66 15.28
N TYR A 171 6.83 -0.19 15.04
CA TYR A 171 7.16 1.23 15.23
C TYR A 171 6.58 2.11 14.12
N GLU A 172 5.54 2.88 14.45
CA GLU A 172 4.92 3.89 13.59
C GLU A 172 4.17 4.96 14.41
N LEU A 173 3.60 5.96 13.74
CA LEU A 173 2.97 7.14 14.35
C LEU A 173 1.91 6.81 15.42
N THR A 174 0.99 5.87 15.16
CA THR A 174 -0.06 5.49 16.12
C THR A 174 0.51 4.83 17.37
N SER A 175 1.61 4.09 17.24
CA SER A 175 2.30 3.41 18.34
C SER A 175 2.98 4.40 19.26
N VAL A 176 3.62 5.43 18.70
CA VAL A 176 4.16 6.54 19.49
C VAL A 176 3.04 7.32 20.18
N ALA A 177 1.92 7.55 19.49
CA ALA A 177 0.76 8.22 20.07
C ALA A 177 0.20 7.45 21.27
N LYS A 178 0.05 6.13 21.14
CA LYS A 178 -0.40 5.25 22.24
C LYS A 178 0.54 5.34 23.45
N LEU A 179 1.84 5.46 23.24
CA LEU A 179 2.79 5.62 24.35
C LEU A 179 2.54 6.95 25.09
N ILE A 180 2.47 8.07 24.37
CA ILE A 180 2.20 9.39 24.95
C ILE A 180 0.84 9.41 25.65
N GLU A 181 -0.17 8.78 25.06
CA GLU A 181 -1.51 8.70 25.63
C GLU A 181 -1.54 7.87 26.92
N ASN A 182 -0.85 6.73 26.96
CA ASN A 182 -0.74 5.91 28.17
C ASN A 182 0.00 6.62 29.31
N GLU A 183 0.96 7.49 29.01
CA GLU A 183 1.73 8.24 30.01
C GLU A 183 1.00 9.48 30.51
N SER A 184 0.29 10.18 29.61
CA SER A 184 -0.37 11.47 29.92
C SER A 184 -1.85 11.35 30.24
N PHE A 185 -2.49 10.24 29.87
CA PHE A 185 -3.95 10.01 29.91
C PHE A 185 -4.76 11.08 29.14
N ARG A 186 -4.15 11.72 28.13
CA ARG A 186 -4.76 12.78 27.29
C ARG A 186 -5.15 12.28 25.91
N SER A 187 -6.21 11.48 25.83
CA SER A 187 -6.61 10.83 24.58
C SER A 187 -7.08 11.83 23.50
N PHE A 188 -7.83 12.88 23.86
CA PHE A 188 -8.38 13.81 22.87
C PHE A 188 -7.29 14.60 22.14
N GLU A 189 -6.33 15.17 22.87
CA GLU A 189 -5.24 15.97 22.32
C GLU A 189 -4.28 15.11 21.50
N VAL A 190 -3.96 13.91 21.98
CA VAL A 190 -3.05 12.99 21.27
C VAL A 190 -3.70 12.48 19.98
N TYR A 191 -4.91 11.91 20.04
CA TYR A 191 -5.57 11.38 18.84
C TYR A 191 -5.99 12.48 17.86
N GLY A 192 -6.35 13.67 18.35
CA GLY A 192 -6.58 14.85 17.52
C GLY A 192 -5.33 15.28 16.76
N THR A 193 -4.17 15.29 17.43
CA THR A 193 -2.89 15.65 16.80
C THR A 193 -2.47 14.64 15.75
N ILE A 194 -2.51 13.34 16.03
CA ILE A 194 -2.11 12.35 15.03
C ILE A 194 -3.07 12.28 13.85
N THR A 195 -4.36 12.58 14.05
CA THR A 195 -5.32 12.70 12.95
C THR A 195 -4.89 13.78 11.97
N ILE A 196 -4.48 14.95 12.48
CA ILE A 196 -3.91 16.03 11.66
C ILE A 196 -2.62 15.57 10.97
N LEU A 197 -1.73 14.86 11.67
CA LEU A 197 -0.48 14.36 11.09
C LEU A 197 -0.71 13.33 9.97
N TYR A 198 -1.61 12.36 10.14
CA TYR A 198 -1.99 11.42 9.06
C TYR A 198 -2.65 12.14 7.88
N PHE A 199 -3.50 13.14 8.15
CA PHE A 199 -4.09 13.97 7.10
C PHE A 199 -3.00 14.71 6.31
N LEU A 200 -2.06 15.37 6.99
CA LEU A 200 -0.94 16.07 6.34
C LEU A 200 -0.06 15.11 5.54
N LEU A 201 0.29 13.95 6.11
CA LEU A 201 1.06 12.90 5.41
C LEU A 201 0.35 12.46 4.13
N SER A 202 -0.91 12.03 4.22
CA SER A 202 -1.69 11.57 3.08
C SER A 202 -1.90 12.66 2.02
N TRP A 203 -2.17 13.90 2.44
CA TRP A 203 -2.32 15.04 1.55
C TRP A 203 -1.01 15.39 0.81
N LEU A 204 0.12 15.46 1.53
CA LEU A 204 1.43 15.72 0.94
C LEU A 204 1.83 14.62 -0.06
N MET A 205 1.59 13.35 0.28
CA MET A 205 1.85 12.23 -0.62
C MET A 205 0.98 12.29 -1.87
N MET A 206 -0.33 12.54 -1.73
CA MET A 206 -1.23 12.69 -2.87
C MET A 206 -0.81 13.84 -3.77
N ARG A 207 -0.39 14.98 -3.20
CA ARG A 207 0.14 16.13 -3.95
C ARG A 207 1.43 15.75 -4.70
N ALA A 208 2.37 15.08 -4.03
CA ALA A 208 3.61 14.63 -4.65
C ALA A 208 3.36 13.68 -5.83
N PHE A 209 2.49 12.68 -5.63
CA PHE A 209 2.10 11.74 -6.70
C PHE A 209 1.36 12.43 -7.85
N GLY A 210 0.53 13.44 -7.55
CA GLY A 210 -0.16 14.25 -8.55
C GLY A 210 0.80 15.09 -9.41
N LEU A 211 1.86 15.64 -8.82
CA LEU A 211 2.91 16.35 -9.57
C LEU A 211 3.67 15.41 -10.51
N VAL A 212 4.02 14.22 -10.04
CA VAL A 212 4.65 13.17 -10.88
C VAL A 212 3.71 12.74 -12.00
N SER A 213 2.41 12.55 -11.70
CA SER A 213 1.39 12.21 -12.70
C SER A 213 1.31 13.25 -13.82
N ARG A 214 1.23 14.53 -13.45
CA ARG A 214 1.17 15.65 -14.41
C ARG A 214 2.43 15.80 -15.24
N ARG A 215 3.60 15.34 -14.77
CA ARG A 215 4.86 15.44 -15.50
C ARG A 215 5.10 14.28 -16.46
N TYR A 216 4.76 13.05 -16.07
CA TYR A 216 5.11 11.84 -16.82
C TYR A 216 3.92 11.19 -17.56
N PHE A 217 2.68 11.49 -17.19
CA PHE A 217 1.48 10.82 -17.70
C PHE A 217 0.47 11.76 -18.40
N SER A 218 0.89 12.98 -18.71
CA SER A 218 0.07 14.06 -19.31
C SER A 218 0.09 14.08 -20.85
N TYR A 219 0.14 12.92 -21.51
CA TYR A 219 0.03 12.87 -22.97
C TYR A 219 -1.43 13.08 -23.42
N PRO A 220 -1.70 13.89 -24.46
CA PRO A 220 -3.05 14.05 -24.99
C PRO A 220 -3.53 12.72 -25.57
N VAL A 221 -4.76 12.33 -25.23
CA VAL A 221 -5.51 11.29 -25.95
C VAL A 221 -6.52 12.08 -26.76
N LYS A 222 -6.23 12.29 -28.04
CA LYS A 222 -7.24 12.70 -29.02
C LYS A 222 -7.82 11.43 -29.62
#